data_AF-A0A2N3AK58-F1
#
_entry.id   AF-A0A2N3AK58-F1
#
_cell.length_a   1.000
_cell.length_b   1.000
_cell.length_c   1.000
_cell.angle_alpha   90.00
_cell.angle_beta   90.00
_cell.angle_gamma   90.00
#
_symmetry.space_group_name_H-M   'P 1'
#
loop_
_entity.id
_entity.type
_entity.pdbx_description
1 polymer ?
#
loop_
_entity_poly.entity_id
_entity_poly.type
_entity_poly.pdbx_seq_one_letter_code
_entity_poly.pdbx_strand_id
1 'polypeptide(L)'
;MACEIDFKIDKATLQAIKKNSILIKKVSPERIRVEFTKILLSNYPRRGLKLLHRLGLLRFTMPELQKCAGIYRENFCGGEDLLENTLDMVASLPPDLNLRLSVLLYNIKSISRQGEKKEIVVKILRRIRFKNTVIKKVTFLTKENWQVLNFSKKINIRQLASRIGIENLEDVWELKKALIKGSCSSEKCKSAEIERAKNNIKKTLQERPPVSLKDLAVNGKDLIVLGYNEGKEMGQILKELLNLVLEKPALNQKKILLTCVKEKNFH
;
A
#
# COMPACT_ATOMS: atom_id res chain seq x y z
N MET A 1 7.36 8.25 24.89
CA MET A 1 8.13 9.35 25.52
C MET A 1 9.11 10.02 24.57
N ALA A 2 10.27 9.45 24.21
CA ALA A 2 11.28 10.18 23.38
C ALA A 2 10.86 10.50 21.93
N CYS A 3 9.77 9.90 21.44
CA CYS A 3 9.17 10.21 20.12
C CYS A 3 7.93 11.13 20.23
N GLU A 4 7.44 11.36 21.45
CA GLU A 4 6.22 12.13 21.73
C GLU A 4 6.55 13.55 22.21
N ILE A 5 7.73 13.73 22.81
CA ILE A 5 8.27 15.01 23.26
C ILE A 5 9.68 15.10 22.69
N ASP A 6 10.09 16.27 22.20
CA ASP A 6 11.35 16.55 21.48
C ASP A 6 12.61 16.44 22.38
N PHE A 7 12.69 15.38 23.19
CA PHE A 7 13.68 15.23 24.25
C PHE A 7 14.95 14.55 23.73
N LYS A 8 16.11 15.20 23.90
CA LYS A 8 17.41 14.57 23.65
C LYS A 8 17.70 13.59 24.80
N ILE A 9 17.78 12.29 24.49
CA ILE A 9 18.15 11.27 25.47
C ILE A 9 19.62 11.49 25.83
N ASP A 10 19.92 11.53 27.12
CA ASP A 10 21.29 11.64 27.62
C ASP A 10 22.18 10.45 27.14
N LYS A 11 23.47 10.72 26.93
CA LYS A 11 24.43 9.73 26.40
C LYS A 11 24.58 8.53 27.34
N ALA A 12 24.58 8.72 28.66
CA ALA A 12 24.69 7.62 29.62
C ALA A 12 23.45 6.72 29.55
N THR A 13 22.26 7.32 29.40
CA THR A 13 21.01 6.57 29.21
C THR A 13 21.01 5.76 27.92
N LEU A 14 21.50 6.32 26.80
CA LEU A 14 21.64 5.58 25.54
C LEU A 14 22.58 4.39 25.67
N GLN A 15 23.72 4.56 26.35
CA GLN A 15 24.67 3.47 26.59
C GLN A 15 24.07 2.37 27.47
N ALA A 16 23.36 2.75 28.54
CA ALA A 16 22.66 1.81 29.40
C ALA A 16 21.60 0.99 28.62
N ILE A 17 20.81 1.64 27.76
CA ILE A 17 19.83 0.95 26.91
C ILE A 17 20.53 -0.02 25.94
N LYS A 18 21.64 0.40 25.32
CA LYS A 18 22.40 -0.47 24.41
C LYS A 18 22.94 -1.71 25.13
N LYS A 19 23.53 -1.53 26.32
CA LYS A 19 24.04 -2.61 27.18
C LYS A 19 22.95 -3.57 27.61
N ASN A 20 21.76 -3.05 27.93
CA ASN A 20 20.63 -3.82 28.42
C ASN A 20 19.64 -4.27 27.33
N SER A 21 19.95 -4.02 26.04
CA SER A 21 19.03 -4.29 24.93
C SER A 21 18.58 -5.75 24.84
N ILE A 22 19.38 -6.70 25.37
CA ILE A 22 19.06 -8.13 25.43
C ILE A 22 17.86 -8.41 26.36
N LEU A 23 17.61 -7.57 27.37
CA LEU A 23 16.50 -7.72 28.30
C LEU A 23 15.13 -7.62 27.61
N ILE A 24 15.06 -7.04 26.40
CA ILE A 24 13.83 -7.00 25.61
C ILE A 24 13.28 -8.40 25.30
N LYS A 25 14.13 -9.45 25.31
CA LYS A 25 13.70 -10.85 25.17
C LYS A 25 12.77 -11.31 26.30
N LYS A 26 12.81 -10.64 27.46
CA LYS A 26 11.92 -10.91 28.61
C LYS A 26 10.58 -10.17 28.49
N VAL A 27 10.45 -9.24 27.54
CA VAL A 27 9.24 -8.45 27.34
C VAL A 27 8.31 -9.19 26.38
N SER A 28 7.02 -9.24 26.72
CA SER A 28 6.04 -9.93 25.87
C SER A 28 5.91 -9.24 24.49
N PRO A 29 5.65 -10.01 23.42
CA PRO A 29 5.40 -9.46 22.08
C PRO A 29 4.28 -8.42 22.05
N GLU A 30 3.25 -8.58 22.90
CA GLU A 30 2.12 -7.64 23.00
C GLU A 30 2.57 -6.27 23.51
N ARG A 31 3.48 -6.24 24.49
CA ARG A 31 4.02 -4.99 25.03
C ARG A 31 4.95 -4.31 24.03
N ILE A 32 5.79 -5.09 23.35
CA ILE A 32 6.63 -4.60 22.24
C ILE A 32 5.74 -3.99 21.15
N ARG A 33 4.66 -4.67 20.76
CA ARG A 33 3.70 -4.19 19.77
C ARG A 33 3.07 -2.86 20.18
N VAL A 34 2.66 -2.71 21.43
CA VAL A 34 2.07 -1.45 21.94
C VAL A 34 3.04 -0.29 21.77
N GLU A 35 4.29 -0.44 22.22
CA GLU A 35 5.28 0.63 22.10
C GLU A 35 5.71 0.88 20.66
N PHE A 36 5.85 -0.17 19.84
CA PHE A 36 6.13 -0.03 18.41
C PHE A 36 5.00 0.70 17.68
N THR A 37 3.74 0.42 18.03
CA THR A 37 2.56 1.10 17.50
C THR A 37 2.57 2.59 17.87
N LYS A 38 2.91 2.93 19.12
CA LYS A 38 3.05 4.34 19.55
C LYS A 38 4.13 5.07 18.75
N ILE A 39 5.29 4.43 18.54
CA ILE A 39 6.35 5.00 17.69
C ILE A 39 5.82 5.28 16.28
N LEU A 40 5.13 4.30 15.69
CA LEU A 40 4.54 4.44 14.36
C LEU A 40 3.41 5.47 14.31
N LEU A 41 2.70 5.78 15.38
CA LEU A 41 1.63 6.77 15.38
C LEU A 41 2.07 8.16 15.87
N SER A 42 3.31 8.28 16.35
CA SER A 42 3.86 9.55 16.81
C SER A 42 4.02 10.59 15.69
N ASN A 43 4.25 11.85 16.08
CA ASN A 43 4.55 12.94 15.16
C ASN A 43 5.93 12.77 14.49
N TYR A 44 6.84 12.02 15.12
CA TYR A 44 8.22 11.84 14.65
C TYR A 44 8.60 10.35 14.50
N PRO A 45 7.88 9.57 13.66
CA PRO A 45 8.08 8.12 13.57
C PRO A 45 9.48 7.77 13.03
N ARG A 46 10.01 8.60 12.11
CA ARG A 46 11.38 8.48 11.57
C ARG A 46 12.42 8.43 12.67
N ARG A 47 12.34 9.38 13.62
CA ARG A 47 13.27 9.49 14.74
C ARG A 47 13.21 8.25 15.62
N GLY A 48 12.01 7.79 15.94
CA GLY A 48 11.82 6.60 16.76
C GLY A 48 12.38 5.34 16.11
N LEU A 49 12.07 5.09 14.84
CA LEU A 49 12.59 3.95 14.10
C LEU A 49 14.11 4.02 13.92
N LYS A 50 14.67 5.21 13.65
CA LYS A 50 16.12 5.43 13.58
C LYS A 50 16.80 5.16 14.91
N LEU A 51 16.18 5.56 16.02
CA LEU A 51 16.69 5.27 17.36
C LEU A 51 16.66 3.76 17.65
N LEU A 52 15.58 3.06 17.30
CA LEU A 52 15.51 1.59 17.41
C LEU A 52 16.63 0.92 16.61
N HIS A 53 16.94 1.42 15.41
CA HIS A 53 18.04 0.91 14.60
C HIS A 53 19.39 1.15 15.28
N ARG A 54 19.69 2.40 15.68
CA ARG A 54 20.96 2.78 16.32
C ARG A 54 21.25 2.06 17.63
N LEU A 55 20.20 1.78 18.42
CA LEU A 55 20.30 1.04 19.67
C LEU A 55 20.37 -0.48 19.46
N GLY A 56 20.22 -0.96 18.22
CA GLY A 56 20.16 -2.38 17.91
C GLY A 56 18.91 -3.03 18.49
N LEU A 57 17.79 -2.32 18.62
CA LEU A 57 16.52 -2.88 19.08
C LEU A 57 15.71 -3.48 17.94
N LEU A 58 15.98 -3.10 16.68
CA LEU A 58 15.34 -3.70 15.52
C LEU A 58 15.60 -5.20 15.41
N ARG A 59 16.79 -5.69 15.79
CA ARG A 59 17.11 -7.14 15.80
C ARG A 59 16.14 -7.99 16.62
N PHE A 60 15.46 -7.41 17.60
CA PHE A 60 14.51 -8.11 18.47
C PHE A 60 13.05 -7.84 18.10
N THR A 61 12.76 -6.69 17.48
CA THR A 61 11.39 -6.25 17.20
C THR A 61 10.99 -6.55 15.74
N MET A 62 11.82 -6.13 14.79
CA MET A 62 11.62 -6.32 13.35
C MET A 62 12.97 -6.47 12.64
N PRO A 63 13.66 -7.62 12.80
CA PRO A 63 14.99 -7.84 12.23
C PRO A 63 15.02 -7.71 10.71
N GLU A 64 13.90 -7.93 10.03
CA GLU A 64 13.79 -7.77 8.58
C GLU A 64 13.93 -6.31 8.15
N LEU A 65 13.46 -5.35 8.96
CA LEU A 65 13.66 -3.93 8.69
C LEU A 65 15.15 -3.55 8.79
N GLN A 66 15.88 -4.16 9.72
CA GLN A 66 17.32 -3.93 9.85
C GLN A 66 18.10 -4.39 8.61
N LYS A 67 17.62 -5.43 7.91
CA LYS A 67 18.23 -5.91 6.66
C LYS A 67 18.09 -4.92 5.50
N CYS A 68 17.21 -3.92 5.61
CA CYS A 68 17.12 -2.85 4.61
C CYS A 68 18.32 -1.88 4.67
N ALA A 69 19.05 -1.84 5.79
CA ALA A 69 20.22 -0.97 5.92
C ALA A 69 21.33 -1.42 4.96
N GLY A 70 22.01 -0.45 4.34
CA GLY A 70 23.09 -0.68 3.37
C GLY A 70 22.65 -1.18 1.99
N ILE A 71 21.34 -1.27 1.72
CA ILE A 71 20.82 -1.62 0.38
C ILE A 71 20.56 -0.33 -0.40
N TYR A 72 21.36 -0.10 -1.44
CA TYR A 72 21.23 1.08 -2.32
C TYR A 72 20.47 0.75 -3.60
N ARG A 73 19.79 1.75 -4.17
CA ARG A 73 19.11 1.67 -5.47
C ARG A 73 19.33 2.95 -6.24
N GLU A 74 19.34 2.86 -7.57
CA GLU A 74 19.55 3.99 -8.47
C GLU A 74 18.51 5.10 -8.30
N ASN A 75 17.29 4.75 -7.88
CA ASN A 75 16.19 5.69 -7.73
C ASN A 75 16.14 6.40 -6.36
N PHE A 76 17.10 6.14 -5.47
CA PHE A 76 17.20 6.81 -4.17
C PHE A 76 18.00 8.10 -4.25
N CYS A 77 17.64 9.08 -3.41
CA CYS A 77 18.35 10.35 -3.30
C CYS A 77 19.67 10.19 -2.55
N GLY A 78 20.68 10.99 -2.92
CA GLY A 78 21.72 11.44 -1.99
C GLY A 78 22.53 10.36 -1.26
N GLY A 79 22.68 9.17 -1.84
CA GLY A 79 23.40 8.06 -1.19
C GLY A 79 22.67 7.49 0.03
N GLU A 80 21.35 7.67 0.12
CA GLU A 80 20.52 7.02 1.14
C GLU A 80 20.30 5.53 0.80
N ASP A 81 20.29 4.71 1.85
CA ASP A 81 19.93 3.30 1.72
C ASP A 81 18.41 3.09 1.82
N LEU A 82 17.98 1.85 1.56
CA LEU A 82 16.58 1.45 1.62
C LEU A 82 15.97 1.68 3.01
N LEU A 83 16.74 1.57 4.09
CA LEU A 83 16.24 1.83 5.44
C LEU A 83 15.90 3.31 5.61
N GLU A 84 16.84 4.23 5.36
CA GLU A 84 16.61 5.67 5.52
C GLU A 84 15.46 6.14 4.64
N ASN A 85 15.43 5.75 3.36
CA ASN A 85 14.31 6.06 2.47
C ASN A 85 12.97 5.50 2.99
N THR A 86 12.96 4.27 3.54
CA THR A 86 11.76 3.71 4.17
C THR A 86 11.31 4.53 5.38
N LEU A 87 12.24 5.03 6.20
CA LEU A 87 11.90 5.87 7.36
C LEU A 87 11.31 7.21 6.94
N ASP A 88 11.84 7.82 5.89
CA ASP A 88 11.32 9.08 5.32
C ASP A 88 9.94 8.89 4.70
N MET A 89 9.71 7.78 3.99
CA MET A 89 8.38 7.42 3.49
C MET A 89 7.37 7.29 4.64
N VAL A 90 7.72 6.60 5.73
CA VAL A 90 6.86 6.46 6.93
C VAL A 90 6.54 7.82 7.55
N ALA A 91 7.52 8.73 7.60
CA ALA A 91 7.34 10.08 8.13
C ALA A 91 6.42 10.95 7.28
N SER A 92 6.43 10.74 5.95
CA SER A 92 5.63 11.51 5.00
C SER A 92 4.14 11.15 4.99
N LEU A 93 3.77 10.04 5.63
CA LEU A 93 2.41 9.52 5.72
C LEU A 93 1.66 10.08 6.95
N PRO A 94 0.31 10.18 6.88
CA PRO A 94 -0.49 10.48 8.06
C PRO A 94 -0.24 9.45 9.17
N PRO A 95 -0.57 9.77 10.45
CA PRO A 95 -0.46 8.86 11.58
C PRO A 95 -1.54 7.77 11.53
N ASP A 96 -1.53 6.98 10.45
CA ASP A 96 -2.33 5.78 10.27
C ASP A 96 -1.43 4.55 10.38
N LEU A 97 -1.82 3.63 11.24
CA LEU A 97 -1.04 2.43 11.53
C LEU A 97 -0.93 1.51 10.30
N ASN A 98 -2.00 1.35 9.52
CA ASN A 98 -2.02 0.45 8.38
C ASN A 98 -1.10 0.99 7.27
N LEU A 99 -1.19 2.29 6.95
CA LEU A 99 -0.35 2.91 5.92
C LEU A 99 1.13 2.84 6.30
N ARG A 100 1.49 3.20 7.53
CA ARG A 100 2.89 3.19 7.99
C ARG A 100 3.45 1.76 8.08
N LEU A 101 2.67 0.77 8.53
CA LEU A 101 3.08 -0.64 8.47
C LEU A 101 3.21 -1.15 7.03
N SER A 102 2.31 -0.73 6.13
CA SER A 102 2.37 -1.11 4.72
C SER A 102 3.68 -0.69 4.09
N VAL A 103 4.14 0.54 4.30
CA VAL A 103 5.43 1.01 3.75
C VAL A 103 6.61 0.19 4.26
N LEU A 104 6.67 -0.07 5.57
CA LEU A 104 7.73 -0.90 6.15
C LEU A 104 7.77 -2.28 5.50
N LEU A 105 6.62 -2.93 5.44
CA LEU A 105 6.52 -4.31 4.99
C LEU A 105 6.63 -4.46 3.48
N TYR A 106 6.23 -3.46 2.69
CA TYR A 106 6.46 -3.42 1.25
C TYR A 106 7.95 -3.38 0.92
N ASN A 107 8.72 -2.53 1.60
CA ASN A 107 10.16 -2.44 1.38
C ASN A 107 10.89 -3.70 1.87
N ILE A 108 10.51 -4.28 3.01
CA ILE A 108 11.01 -5.58 3.47
C ILE A 108 10.70 -6.70 2.45
N LYS A 109 9.45 -6.76 1.96
CA LYS A 109 9.03 -7.73 0.94
C LYS A 109 9.83 -7.57 -0.36
N SER A 110 10.20 -6.35 -0.73
CA SER A 110 10.93 -6.09 -1.97
C SER A 110 12.32 -6.76 -2.01
N ILE A 111 12.96 -6.91 -0.85
CA ILE A 111 14.29 -7.54 -0.71
C ILE A 111 14.23 -9.02 -0.29
N SER A 112 13.02 -9.56 -0.10
CA SER A 112 12.83 -10.96 0.30
C SER A 112 13.01 -11.91 -0.88
N ARG A 113 13.38 -13.16 -0.61
CA ARG A 113 13.45 -14.23 -1.62
C ARG A 113 12.07 -14.45 -2.25
N GLN A 114 12.03 -14.82 -3.54
CA GLN A 114 10.78 -14.90 -4.30
C GLN A 114 9.74 -15.84 -3.67
N GLY A 115 10.16 -16.97 -3.09
CA GLY A 115 9.29 -17.89 -2.36
C GLY A 115 8.70 -17.31 -1.06
N GLU A 116 9.37 -16.35 -0.42
CA GLU A 116 8.97 -15.78 0.86
C GLU A 116 8.06 -14.53 0.71
N LYS A 117 8.12 -13.85 -0.45
CA LYS A 117 7.40 -12.58 -0.70
C LYS A 117 5.89 -12.66 -0.44
N LYS A 118 5.28 -13.82 -0.64
CA LYS A 118 3.82 -14.02 -0.48
C LYS A 118 3.38 -14.02 0.98
N GLU A 119 4.24 -14.47 1.89
CA GLU A 119 3.86 -14.73 3.28
C GLU A 119 4.61 -13.86 4.29
N ILE A 120 5.73 -13.24 3.90
CA ILE A 120 6.60 -12.53 4.84
C ILE A 120 5.86 -11.44 5.62
N VAL A 121 4.97 -10.69 4.97
CA VAL A 121 4.13 -9.66 5.60
C VAL A 121 3.28 -10.26 6.73
N VAL A 122 2.58 -11.36 6.43
CA VAL A 122 1.72 -12.06 7.40
C VAL A 122 2.55 -12.67 8.54
N LYS A 123 3.69 -13.29 8.22
CA LYS A 123 4.61 -13.88 9.20
C LYS A 123 5.12 -12.85 10.20
N ILE A 124 5.59 -11.69 9.71
CA ILE A 124 6.08 -10.60 10.55
C ILE A 124 4.96 -10.08 11.46
N LEU A 125 3.79 -9.77 10.90
CA LEU A 125 2.69 -9.20 11.68
C LEU A 125 2.13 -10.18 12.72
N ARG A 126 2.06 -11.48 12.40
CA ARG A 126 1.67 -12.53 13.36
C ARG A 126 2.69 -12.69 14.49
N ARG A 127 4.00 -12.64 14.18
CA ARG A 127 5.07 -12.70 15.18
C ARG A 127 4.96 -11.55 16.19
N ILE A 128 4.64 -10.34 15.71
CA ILE A 128 4.45 -9.14 16.55
C ILE A 128 3.04 -9.12 17.20
N ARG A 129 2.21 -10.14 16.95
CA ARG A 129 0.86 -10.28 17.53
C ARG A 129 -0.09 -9.14 17.16
N PHE A 130 -0.02 -8.60 15.94
CA PHE A 130 -1.02 -7.64 15.46
C PHE A 130 -2.41 -8.29 15.31
N LYS A 131 -3.48 -7.49 15.48
CA LYS A 131 -4.86 -7.96 15.29
C LYS A 131 -5.07 -8.42 13.85
N ASN A 132 -5.92 -9.43 13.65
CA ASN A 132 -6.23 -9.97 12.32
C ASN A 132 -6.77 -8.91 11.33
N THR A 133 -7.46 -7.89 11.81
CA THR A 133 -7.95 -6.76 10.99
C THR A 133 -6.79 -5.98 10.36
N VAL A 134 -5.76 -5.66 11.15
CA VAL A 134 -4.52 -4.99 10.68
C VAL A 134 -3.77 -5.90 9.72
N ILE A 135 -3.64 -7.19 10.05
CA ILE A 135 -2.95 -8.16 9.17
C ILE A 135 -3.61 -8.21 7.79
N LYS A 136 -4.93 -8.32 7.74
CA LYS A 136 -5.69 -8.35 6.47
C LYS A 136 -5.50 -7.05 5.68
N LYS A 137 -5.70 -5.89 6.31
CA LYS A 137 -5.59 -4.58 5.64
C LYS A 137 -4.17 -4.32 5.10
N VAL A 138 -3.15 -4.54 5.92
CA VAL A 138 -1.74 -4.30 5.52
C VAL A 138 -1.29 -5.28 4.43
N THR A 139 -1.67 -6.56 4.54
CA THR A 139 -1.40 -7.56 3.51
C THR A 139 -2.06 -7.21 2.18
N PHE A 140 -3.29 -6.69 2.23
CA PHE A 140 -4.00 -6.20 1.07
C PHE A 140 -3.30 -5.01 0.42
N LEU A 141 -2.99 -3.96 1.19
CA LEU A 141 -2.35 -2.75 0.67
C LEU A 141 -0.96 -3.03 0.06
N THR A 142 -0.24 -4.04 0.54
CA THR A 142 1.09 -4.44 0.04
C THR A 142 1.05 -5.44 -1.12
N LYS A 143 -0.14 -5.76 -1.64
CA LYS A 143 -0.32 -6.66 -2.78
C LYS A 143 0.04 -6.00 -4.10
N GLU A 144 -0.42 -4.78 -4.32
CA GLU A 144 -0.14 -4.01 -5.55
C GLU A 144 1.33 -3.60 -5.63
N ASN A 145 1.88 -3.56 -6.83
CA ASN A 145 3.20 -3.00 -7.05
C ASN A 145 3.09 -1.48 -7.23
N TRP A 146 3.28 -0.74 -6.13
CA TRP A 146 3.12 0.71 -6.13
C TRP A 146 4.07 1.44 -7.09
N GLN A 147 5.24 0.87 -7.42
CA GLN A 147 6.18 1.50 -8.36
C GLN A 147 5.57 1.67 -9.75
N VAL A 148 4.80 0.68 -10.23
CA VAL A 148 4.22 0.69 -11.58
C VAL A 148 2.84 1.36 -11.66
N LEU A 149 2.24 1.71 -10.52
CA LEU A 149 0.95 2.40 -10.51
C LEU A 149 1.10 3.79 -11.14
N ASN A 150 0.19 4.12 -12.06
CA ASN A 150 0.19 5.38 -12.79
C ASN A 150 -1.19 6.06 -12.69
N PHE A 151 -1.25 7.14 -11.92
CA PHE A 151 -2.45 7.94 -11.70
C PHE A 151 -2.58 9.12 -12.68
N SER A 152 -1.71 9.22 -13.68
CA SER A 152 -1.79 10.28 -14.71
C SER A 152 -2.94 10.07 -15.71
N LYS A 153 -3.48 8.85 -15.81
CA LYS A 153 -4.60 8.53 -16.70
C LYS A 153 -5.79 8.00 -15.89
N LYS A 154 -7.00 8.53 -16.14
CA LYS A 154 -8.23 8.11 -15.44
C LYS A 154 -8.57 6.62 -15.61
N ILE A 155 -8.27 6.03 -16.78
CA ILE A 155 -8.47 4.60 -17.02
C ILE A 155 -7.71 3.74 -16.01
N ASN A 156 -6.45 4.07 -15.71
CA ASN A 156 -5.64 3.34 -14.75
C ASN A 156 -6.23 3.43 -13.33
N ILE A 157 -6.80 4.59 -12.99
CA ILE A 157 -7.47 4.82 -11.70
C ILE A 157 -8.71 3.94 -11.59
N ARG A 158 -9.56 3.89 -12.62
CA ARG A 158 -10.75 3.03 -12.66
C ARG A 158 -10.38 1.54 -12.61
N GLN A 159 -9.38 1.13 -13.39
CA GLN A 159 -8.86 -0.25 -13.37
C GLN A 159 -8.29 -0.62 -12.01
N LEU A 160 -7.55 0.28 -11.36
CA LEU A 160 -7.06 0.08 -10.01
C LEU A 160 -8.24 -0.06 -9.05
N ALA A 161 -9.17 0.90 -9.03
CA ALA A 161 -10.37 0.89 -8.19
C ALA A 161 -11.21 -0.39 -8.37
N SER A 162 -11.31 -0.92 -9.59
CA SER A 162 -11.97 -2.20 -9.86
C SER A 162 -11.29 -3.39 -9.19
N ARG A 163 -9.94 -3.41 -9.15
CA ARG A 163 -9.16 -4.47 -8.49
C ARG A 163 -9.12 -4.36 -6.97
N ILE A 164 -9.03 -3.14 -6.45
CA ILE A 164 -8.82 -2.90 -5.02
C ILE A 164 -10.07 -2.44 -4.26
N GLY A 165 -11.18 -2.18 -4.94
CA GLY A 165 -12.32 -1.48 -4.35
C GLY A 165 -12.08 0.02 -4.25
N ILE A 166 -13.09 0.80 -4.62
CA ILE A 166 -13.02 2.28 -4.66
C ILE A 166 -12.69 2.86 -3.28
N GLU A 167 -13.12 2.20 -2.21
CA GLU A 167 -12.89 2.58 -0.82
C GLU A 167 -11.42 2.49 -0.38
N ASN A 168 -10.59 1.72 -1.10
CA ASN A 168 -9.16 1.59 -0.81
C ASN A 168 -8.28 2.48 -1.70
N LEU A 169 -8.89 3.23 -2.64
CA LEU A 169 -8.15 4.03 -3.61
C LEU A 169 -7.30 5.11 -2.96
N GLU A 170 -7.84 5.81 -1.96
CA GLU A 170 -7.14 6.88 -1.24
C GLU A 170 -5.93 6.32 -0.48
N ASP A 171 -6.08 5.19 0.21
CA ASP A 171 -4.98 4.54 0.93
C ASP A 171 -3.83 4.16 -0.02
N VAL A 172 -4.16 3.55 -1.17
CA VAL A 172 -3.15 3.16 -2.16
C VAL A 172 -2.50 4.39 -2.81
N TRP A 173 -3.26 5.47 -3.00
CA TRP A 173 -2.72 6.74 -3.45
C TRP A 173 -1.74 7.34 -2.45
N GLU A 174 -2.06 7.34 -1.15
CA GLU A 174 -1.14 7.81 -0.10
C GLU A 174 0.19 7.04 -0.12
N LEU A 175 0.14 5.72 -0.32
CA LEU A 175 1.33 4.88 -0.43
C LEU A 175 2.16 5.20 -1.69
N LYS A 176 1.50 5.42 -2.84
CA LYS A 176 2.17 5.86 -4.07
C LYS A 176 2.79 7.24 -3.90
N LYS A 177 2.08 8.18 -3.26
CA LYS A 177 2.54 9.54 -3.00
C LYS A 177 3.80 9.53 -2.12
N ALA A 178 3.85 8.68 -1.09
CA ALA A 178 5.05 8.50 -0.27
C ALA A 178 6.26 8.02 -1.09
N LEU A 179 6.06 7.10 -2.05
CA LEU A 179 7.13 6.67 -2.97
C LEU A 179 7.61 7.80 -3.88
N ILE A 180 6.70 8.62 -4.41
CA ILE A 180 7.06 9.78 -5.26
C ILE A 180 7.89 10.77 -4.44
N LYS A 181 7.49 11.06 -3.20
CA LYS A 181 8.24 11.97 -2.32
C LYS A 181 9.66 11.46 -2.03
N GLY A 182 9.82 10.15 -1.83
CA GLY A 182 11.11 9.49 -1.59
C GLY A 182 11.97 9.21 -2.83
N SER A 183 11.53 9.58 -4.05
CA SER A 183 12.31 9.34 -5.26
C SER A 183 13.42 10.38 -5.48
N CYS A 184 14.43 10.07 -6.30
CA CYS A 184 15.49 11.00 -6.70
C CYS A 184 15.06 12.11 -7.68
N SER A 185 13.77 12.23 -8.00
CA SER A 185 13.27 13.26 -8.92
C SER A 185 13.33 14.66 -8.29
N SER A 186 13.39 15.71 -9.13
CA SER A 186 13.35 17.09 -8.65
C SER A 186 12.02 17.40 -7.95
N GLU A 187 12.03 18.31 -6.99
CA GLU A 187 10.83 18.69 -6.22
C GLU A 187 9.72 19.24 -7.13
N LYS A 188 10.09 19.94 -8.20
CA LYS A 188 9.17 20.41 -9.24
C LYS A 188 8.50 19.25 -9.98
N CYS A 189 9.24 18.19 -10.32
CA CYS A 189 8.66 17.00 -10.96
C CYS A 189 7.74 16.24 -10.01
N LYS A 190 8.16 16.06 -8.75
CA LYS A 190 7.36 15.38 -7.71
C LYS A 190 6.02 16.09 -7.48
N SER A 191 6.07 17.40 -7.24
CA SER A 191 4.86 18.22 -7.02
C SER A 191 3.91 18.15 -8.23
N ALA A 192 4.42 18.30 -9.45
CA ALA A 192 3.61 18.21 -10.66
C ALA A 192 2.95 16.82 -10.84
N GLU A 193 3.66 15.73 -10.55
CA GLU A 193 3.08 14.38 -10.59
C GLU A 193 1.98 14.20 -9.53
N ILE A 194 2.25 14.64 -8.30
CA ILE A 194 1.30 14.54 -7.17
C ILE A 194 0.02 15.35 -7.46
N GLU A 195 0.15 16.58 -7.95
CA GLU A 195 -0.99 17.44 -8.28
C GLU A 195 -1.82 16.85 -9.43
N ARG A 196 -1.18 16.38 -10.50
CA ARG A 196 -1.85 15.74 -11.63
C ARG A 196 -2.65 14.52 -11.17
N ALA A 197 -2.01 13.64 -10.40
CA ALA A 197 -2.65 12.45 -9.88
C ALA A 197 -3.82 12.79 -8.94
N LYS A 198 -3.64 13.73 -8.01
CA LYS A 198 -4.71 14.20 -7.10
C LYS A 198 -5.92 14.73 -7.88
N ASN A 199 -5.68 15.54 -8.91
CA ASN A 199 -6.75 16.07 -9.77
C ASN A 199 -7.48 14.97 -10.52
N ASN A 200 -6.76 13.98 -11.06
CA ASN A 200 -7.37 12.85 -11.76
C ASN A 200 -8.19 11.96 -10.81
N ILE A 201 -7.67 11.67 -9.61
CA ILE A 201 -8.40 10.90 -8.59
C ILE A 201 -9.68 11.64 -8.21
N LYS A 202 -9.58 12.93 -7.87
CA LYS A 202 -10.74 13.77 -7.52
C LYS A 202 -11.80 13.76 -8.62
N LYS A 203 -11.42 14.02 -9.87
CA LYS A 203 -12.35 14.01 -11.01
C LYS A 203 -12.98 12.62 -11.21
N THR A 204 -12.19 11.56 -11.11
CA THR A 204 -12.69 10.18 -11.25
C THR A 204 -13.68 9.84 -10.14
N LEU A 205 -13.44 10.25 -8.90
CA LEU A 205 -14.37 10.02 -7.79
C LEU A 205 -15.67 10.82 -7.94
N GLN A 206 -15.60 12.06 -8.44
CA GLN A 206 -16.77 12.90 -8.72
C GLN A 206 -17.66 12.34 -9.84
N GLU A 207 -17.05 11.77 -10.88
CA GLU A 207 -17.75 11.13 -12.01
C GLU A 207 -18.51 9.86 -11.59
N ARG A 208 -18.20 9.28 -10.41
CA ARG A 208 -18.77 8.01 -9.91
C ARG A 208 -18.84 6.93 -11.01
N PRO A 209 -17.72 6.64 -11.70
CA PRO A 209 -17.75 5.73 -12.83
C PRO A 209 -18.05 4.30 -12.36
N PRO A 210 -18.62 3.48 -13.23
CA PRO A 210 -18.75 2.05 -13.00
C PRO A 210 -17.36 1.41 -12.83
N VAL A 211 -17.12 0.81 -11.67
CA VAL A 211 -15.84 0.16 -11.33
C VAL A 211 -16.01 -1.29 -10.89
N SER A 212 -17.24 -1.72 -10.64
CA SER A 212 -17.58 -3.08 -10.25
C SER A 212 -18.62 -3.68 -11.19
N LEU A 213 -18.77 -5.01 -11.13
CA LEU A 213 -19.83 -5.71 -11.86
C LEU A 213 -21.24 -5.23 -11.47
N LYS A 214 -21.41 -4.71 -10.25
CA LYS A 214 -22.69 -4.19 -9.77
C LYS A 214 -23.06 -2.85 -10.43
N ASP A 215 -22.07 -2.15 -10.96
CA ASP A 215 -22.27 -0.85 -11.60
C ASP A 215 -22.54 -0.99 -13.11
N LEU A 216 -22.40 -2.20 -13.67
CA LEU A 216 -22.73 -2.45 -15.06
C LEU A 216 -24.23 -2.28 -15.30
N ALA A 217 -24.58 -1.65 -16.42
CA ALA A 217 -25.95 -1.49 -16.87
C ALA A 217 -26.61 -2.79 -17.35
N VAL A 218 -25.83 -3.87 -17.43
CA VAL A 218 -26.27 -5.24 -17.75
C VAL A 218 -25.86 -6.19 -16.64
N ASN A 219 -26.67 -7.22 -16.42
CA ASN A 219 -26.39 -8.28 -15.46
C ASN A 219 -26.62 -9.67 -16.09
N GLY A 220 -26.42 -10.72 -15.30
CA GLY A 220 -26.60 -12.10 -15.77
C GLY A 220 -27.99 -12.40 -16.33
N LYS A 221 -29.06 -11.82 -15.76
CA LYS A 221 -30.43 -12.03 -16.26
C LYS A 221 -30.61 -11.49 -17.67
N ASP A 222 -29.97 -10.36 -17.97
CA ASP A 222 -30.01 -9.78 -19.32
C ASP A 222 -29.30 -10.68 -20.35
N LEU A 223 -28.23 -11.37 -19.94
CA LEU A 223 -27.51 -12.32 -20.78
C LEU A 223 -28.32 -13.62 -20.99
N ILE A 224 -29.08 -14.07 -19.99
CA ILE A 224 -29.98 -15.23 -20.12
C ILE A 224 -31.05 -14.98 -21.18
N VAL A 225 -31.62 -13.76 -21.21
CA VAL A 225 -32.59 -13.36 -22.25
C VAL A 225 -31.97 -13.38 -23.66
N LEU A 226 -30.65 -13.21 -23.78
CA LEU A 226 -29.92 -13.34 -25.04
C LEU A 226 -29.55 -14.78 -25.40
N GLY A 227 -29.89 -15.78 -24.58
CA GLY A 227 -29.63 -17.19 -24.83
C GLY A 227 -28.34 -17.72 -24.18
N TYR A 228 -27.70 -16.96 -23.29
CA TYR A 228 -26.52 -17.43 -22.55
C TYR A 228 -26.91 -18.24 -21.31
N ASN A 229 -26.21 -19.34 -21.07
CA ASN A 229 -26.42 -20.17 -19.88
C ASN A 229 -25.66 -19.62 -18.67
N GLU A 230 -26.21 -19.87 -17.47
CA GLU A 230 -25.53 -19.56 -16.23
C GLU A 230 -24.24 -20.39 -16.10
N GLY A 231 -23.12 -19.72 -15.78
CA GLY A 231 -21.84 -20.42 -15.65
C GLY A 231 -20.63 -19.50 -15.67
N LYS A 232 -19.45 -20.14 -15.78
CA LYS A 232 -18.15 -19.46 -15.80
C LYS A 232 -18.01 -18.50 -16.98
N GLU A 233 -18.56 -18.87 -18.13
CA GLU A 233 -18.56 -18.07 -19.37
C GLU A 233 -19.31 -16.75 -19.18
N MET A 234 -20.51 -16.77 -18.60
CA MET A 234 -21.25 -15.55 -18.27
C MET A 234 -20.43 -14.59 -17.40
N GLY A 235 -19.76 -15.13 -16.37
CA GLY A 235 -18.87 -14.34 -15.52
C GLY A 235 -17.68 -13.74 -16.26
N GLN A 236 -17.18 -14.42 -17.30
CA GLN A 236 -16.12 -13.93 -18.16
C GLN A 236 -16.62 -12.80 -19.09
N ILE A 237 -17.78 -12.97 -19.72
CA ILE A 237 -18.42 -11.94 -20.55
C ILE A 237 -18.63 -10.66 -19.73
N LEU A 238 -19.20 -10.77 -18.53
CA LEU A 238 -19.42 -9.60 -17.67
C LEU A 238 -18.11 -8.90 -17.27
N LYS A 239 -17.01 -9.64 -17.06
CA LYS A 239 -15.69 -9.04 -16.80
C LYS A 239 -15.14 -8.31 -18.02
N GLU A 240 -15.37 -8.83 -19.22
CA GLU A 240 -14.92 -8.19 -20.45
C GLU A 240 -15.71 -6.93 -20.76
N LEU A 241 -17.02 -6.95 -20.54
CA LEU A 241 -17.85 -5.76 -20.58
C LEU A 241 -17.39 -4.72 -19.54
N LEU A 242 -17.07 -5.16 -18.32
CA LEU A 242 -16.49 -4.28 -17.31
C LEU A 242 -15.20 -3.65 -17.82
N ASN A 243 -14.28 -4.43 -18.41
CA ASN A 243 -13.03 -3.87 -18.95
C ASN A 243 -13.27 -2.81 -20.04
N LEU A 244 -14.23 -3.03 -20.94
CA LEU A 244 -14.63 -2.04 -21.95
C LEU A 244 -15.18 -0.77 -21.31
N VAL A 245 -16.02 -0.92 -20.30
CA VAL A 245 -16.62 0.19 -19.54
C VAL A 245 -15.56 0.95 -18.72
N LEU A 246 -14.58 0.25 -18.15
CA LEU A 246 -13.44 0.85 -17.47
C LEU A 246 -12.58 1.67 -18.44
N GLU A 247 -12.48 1.30 -19.72
CA GLU A 247 -11.82 2.10 -20.75
C GLU A 247 -12.67 3.31 -21.15
N LYS A 248 -13.95 3.07 -21.48
CA LYS A 248 -14.91 4.08 -21.96
C LYS A 248 -16.20 4.02 -21.12
N PRO A 249 -16.31 4.79 -20.02
CA PRO A 249 -17.47 4.75 -19.13
C PRO A 249 -18.81 5.07 -19.81
N ALA A 250 -18.78 5.88 -20.87
CA ALA A 250 -19.97 6.23 -21.64
C ALA A 250 -20.65 5.03 -22.32
N LEU A 251 -19.93 3.92 -22.51
CA LEU A 251 -20.49 2.68 -23.07
C LEU A 251 -21.37 1.91 -22.08
N ASN A 252 -21.41 2.32 -20.81
CA ASN A 252 -22.21 1.65 -19.78
C ASN A 252 -23.72 1.95 -19.91
N GLN A 253 -24.28 1.60 -21.07
CA GLN A 253 -25.69 1.70 -21.38
C GLN A 253 -26.17 0.32 -21.80
N LYS A 254 -27.33 -0.11 -21.26
CA LYS A 254 -27.87 -1.45 -21.48
C LYS A 254 -27.91 -1.84 -22.96
N LYS A 255 -28.44 -0.95 -23.81
CA LYS A 255 -28.54 -1.19 -25.26
C LYS A 255 -27.17 -1.42 -25.90
N ILE A 256 -26.19 -0.55 -25.61
CA ILE A 256 -24.84 -0.62 -26.19
C ILE A 256 -24.15 -1.92 -25.77
N LEU A 257 -24.18 -2.25 -24.47
CA LEU A 257 -23.51 -3.44 -23.96
C LEU A 257 -24.13 -4.73 -24.52
N LEU A 258 -25.45 -4.82 -24.63
CA LEU A 258 -26.11 -5.99 -25.22
C LEU A 258 -25.79 -6.15 -26.71
N THR A 259 -25.67 -5.05 -27.46
CA THR A 259 -25.20 -5.08 -28.85
C THR A 259 -23.75 -5.58 -28.92
N CYS A 260 -22.86 -5.09 -28.06
CA CYS A 260 -21.47 -5.57 -28.01
C CYS A 260 -21.35 -7.08 -27.74
N VAL A 261 -22.24 -7.64 -26.90
CA VAL A 261 -22.27 -9.08 -26.64
C VAL A 261 -22.65 -9.85 -27.90
N LYS A 262 -23.66 -9.38 -28.64
CA LYS A 262 -24.12 -10.00 -29.90
C LYS A 262 -23.06 -9.94 -31.00
N GLU A 263 -22.38 -8.79 -31.15
CA GLU A 263 -21.41 -8.59 -32.23
C GLU A 263 -20.08 -9.32 -32.00
N LYS A 264 -19.66 -9.46 -30.74
CA LYS A 264 -18.39 -10.12 -30.42
C LYS A 264 -18.44 -11.65 -30.44
N ASN A 265 -19.61 -12.27 -30.69
CA ASN A 265 -19.81 -13.73 -30.71
C ASN A 265 -18.98 -14.41 -29.62
N PHE A 266 -19.23 -14.06 -28.35
CA PHE A 266 -18.67 -14.78 -27.20
C PHE A 266 -19.29 -16.19 -27.16
N HIS A 267 -19.00 -17.03 -28.14
CA HIS A 267 -19.41 -18.44 -28.24
C HIS A 267 -18.30 -19.35 -27.72
#